data_AF-A0A9D4PRF0-F1
#
_entry.id   AF-A0A9D4PRF0-F1
#
_cell.length_a   1.000
_cell.length_b   1.000
_cell.length_c   1.000
_cell.angle_alpha   90.00
_cell.angle_beta   90.00
_cell.angle_gamma   90.00
#
_symmetry.space_group_name_H-M   'P 1'
#
loop_
_entity.id
_entity.type
_entity.pdbx_description
1 polymer ?
#
loop_
_entity_poly.entity_id
_entity_poly.type
_entity_poly.pdbx_seq_one_letter_code
_entity_poly.pdbx_strand_id
1 'polypeptide(L)'
;MGGMKATIYLIRIDILDLFRQFPAHHKAIRTATRAVEEDEKQNYPKALRLYKQTIKDFHRAMEREARTDRSKQMIRDKCAMYSDRAALIEEYLYGNSDKEGLIDSDDERPRRRFWLCCC
;
A
#
# COMPACT_ATOMS: atom_id res chain seq x y z
N MET A 1 12.76 -16.53 -0.30
CA MET A 1 12.92 -15.07 -0.06
C MET A 1 12.75 -14.19 -1.31
N GLY A 2 12.54 -14.72 -2.53
CA GLY A 2 12.42 -13.91 -3.75
C GLY A 2 11.10 -13.14 -3.96
N GLY A 3 10.02 -13.51 -3.28
CA GLY A 3 8.68 -12.93 -3.51
C GLY A 3 8.51 -11.48 -3.03
N MET A 4 9.07 -11.11 -1.88
CA MET A 4 8.89 -9.75 -1.32
C MET A 4 9.60 -8.66 -2.13
N LYS A 5 10.75 -8.98 -2.74
CA LYS A 5 11.47 -8.02 -3.58
C LYS A 5 10.76 -7.81 -4.92
N ALA A 6 10.22 -8.88 -5.51
CA ALA A 6 9.46 -8.79 -6.77
C ALA A 6 8.23 -7.86 -6.63
N THR A 7 7.50 -7.95 -5.52
CA THR A 7 6.36 -7.05 -5.25
C THR A 7 6.78 -5.59 -5.11
N ILE A 8 7.95 -5.31 -4.53
CA ILE A 8 8.49 -3.94 -4.42
C ILE A 8 8.85 -3.38 -5.80
N TYR A 9 9.50 -4.17 -6.67
CA TYR A 9 9.85 -3.71 -8.02
C TYR A 9 8.61 -3.38 -8.86
N LEU A 10 7.55 -4.18 -8.76
CA LEU A 10 6.28 -3.93 -9.46
C LEU A 10 5.62 -2.64 -8.94
N ILE A 11 5.57 -2.43 -7.63
CA ILE A 11 5.08 -1.18 -7.03
C ILE A 11 5.90 0.03 -7.52
N ARG A 12 7.22 -0.12 -7.67
CA ARG A 12 8.09 0.97 -8.16
C ARG A 12 7.84 1.32 -9.63
N ILE A 13 7.64 0.32 -10.48
CA ILE A 13 7.25 0.52 -11.89
C ILE A 13 5.88 1.21 -11.96
N ASP A 14 4.92 0.76 -11.16
CA ASP A 14 3.58 1.33 -11.09
C ASP A 14 3.56 2.79 -10.63
N ILE A 15 4.42 3.14 -9.68
CA ILE A 15 4.60 4.53 -9.21
C ILE A 15 5.08 5.43 -10.35
N LEU A 16 5.99 4.95 -11.20
CA LEU A 16 6.49 5.70 -12.37
C LEU A 16 5.38 5.89 -13.42
N ASP A 17 4.57 4.86 -13.67
CA ASP A 17 3.41 4.99 -14.57
C ASP A 17 2.35 5.93 -14.02
N LEU A 18 2.12 5.92 -12.70
CA LEU A 18 1.23 6.87 -12.02
C LEU A 18 1.72 8.32 -12.16
N PHE A 19 3.03 8.55 -12.04
CA PHE A 19 3.62 9.87 -12.25
C PHE A 19 3.33 10.41 -13.65
N ARG A 20 3.35 9.54 -14.66
CA ARG A 20 3.11 9.92 -16.05
C ARG A 20 1.63 10.16 -16.34
N GLN A 21 0.73 9.33 -15.82
CA GLN A 21 -0.71 9.42 -16.11
C GLN A 21 -1.45 10.43 -15.23
N PHE A 22 -0.98 10.67 -14.00
CA PHE A 22 -1.67 11.49 -13.00
C PHE A 22 -0.75 12.50 -12.32
N PRO A 23 -0.31 13.56 -13.03
CA PRO A 23 0.51 14.61 -12.44
C PRO A 23 -0.18 15.35 -11.28
N ALA A 24 -1.52 15.43 -11.29
CA ALA A 24 -2.26 16.09 -10.21
C ALA A 24 -2.11 15.39 -8.84
N HIS A 25 -1.65 14.13 -8.81
CA HIS A 25 -1.50 13.34 -7.59
C HIS A 25 -0.06 13.26 -7.06
N HIS A 26 0.84 14.14 -7.52
CA HIS A 26 2.26 14.13 -7.13
C HIS A 26 2.50 13.99 -5.62
N LYS A 27 1.66 14.60 -4.77
CA LYS A 27 1.82 14.50 -3.31
C LYS A 27 1.65 13.06 -2.80
N ALA A 28 0.57 12.37 -3.22
CA ALA A 28 0.32 10.98 -2.83
C ALA A 28 1.41 10.05 -3.35
N ILE A 29 1.83 10.28 -4.60
CA ILE A 29 2.87 9.47 -5.24
C ILE A 29 4.22 9.64 -4.52
N ARG A 30 4.58 10.87 -4.11
CA ARG A 30 5.79 11.10 -3.29
C ARG A 30 5.73 10.38 -1.95
N THR A 31 4.56 10.34 -1.30
CA THR A 31 4.37 9.55 -0.07
C THR A 31 4.56 8.06 -0.34
N ALA A 32 4.05 7.55 -1.46
CA ALA A 32 4.21 6.16 -1.89
C ALA A 32 5.69 5.80 -2.15
N THR A 33 6.43 6.67 -2.84
CA THR A 33 7.87 6.47 -3.08
C THR A 33 8.64 6.35 -1.77
N ARG A 34 8.36 7.23 -0.80
CA ARG A 34 8.97 7.16 0.54
C ARG A 34 8.58 5.87 1.28
N ALA A 35 7.35 5.38 1.12
CA ALA A 35 6.93 4.11 1.71
C ALA A 35 7.80 2.95 1.20
N VAL A 36 8.05 2.92 -0.12
CA VAL A 36 8.88 1.90 -0.77
C VAL A 36 10.34 1.99 -0.35
N GLU A 37 10.90 3.19 -0.26
CA GLU A 37 12.27 3.39 0.24
C GLU A 37 12.46 2.89 1.68
N GLU A 38 11.46 3.07 2.54
CA GLU A 38 11.48 2.56 3.92
C GLU A 38 11.28 1.04 3.97
N ASP A 39 10.47 0.47 3.07
CA ASP A 39 10.29 -0.98 2.91
C ASP A 39 11.59 -1.66 2.46
N GLU A 40 12.32 -1.07 1.51
CA GLU A 40 13.65 -1.52 1.08
C GLU A 40 14.68 -1.46 2.23
N LYS A 41 14.57 -0.45 3.11
CA LYS A 41 15.39 -0.32 4.33
C LYS A 41 14.95 -1.26 5.47
N GLN A 42 13.95 -2.11 5.24
CA GLN A 42 13.36 -3.00 6.25
C GLN A 42 12.72 -2.26 7.45
N ASN A 43 12.41 -0.97 7.28
CA ASN A 43 11.69 -0.17 8.27
C ASN A 43 10.18 -0.40 8.15
N TYR A 44 9.77 -1.65 8.33
CA TYR A 44 8.40 -2.14 8.25
C TYR A 44 7.35 -1.30 9.01
N PRO A 45 7.54 -0.90 10.28
CA PRO A 45 6.53 -0.12 11.00
C PRO A 45 6.29 1.27 10.40
N LYS A 46 7.36 1.90 9.86
CA LYS A 46 7.27 3.21 9.20
C LYS A 46 6.69 3.08 7.80
N ALA A 47 7.12 2.07 7.04
CA ALA A 47 6.59 1.75 5.72
C ALA A 47 5.07 1.49 5.77
N LEU A 48 4.60 0.73 6.76
CA LEU A 48 3.18 0.44 6.96
C LEU A 48 2.34 1.72 7.12
N ARG A 49 2.80 2.65 7.98
CA ARG A 49 2.12 3.95 8.18
C ARG A 49 2.07 4.75 6.88
N LEU A 50 3.16 4.75 6.12
CA LEU A 50 3.24 5.47 4.84
C LEU A 50 2.34 4.84 3.78
N TYR A 51 2.26 3.50 3.68
CA TYR A 51 1.34 2.83 2.76
C TYR A 51 -0.13 3.17 3.07
N LYS A 52 -0.53 3.14 4.34
CA LYS A 52 -1.88 3.55 4.76
C LYS A 52 -2.16 5.03 4.43
N GLN A 53 -1.18 5.92 4.65
CA GLN A 53 -1.31 7.34 4.33
C GLN A 53 -1.47 7.57 2.83
N THR A 54 -0.69 6.86 2.01
CA THR A 54 -0.77 6.89 0.55
C THR A 54 -2.17 6.51 0.06
N ILE A 55 -2.78 5.44 0.58
CA ILE A 55 -4.14 5.01 0.22
C ILE A 55 -5.17 6.09 0.57
N LYS A 56 -5.06 6.68 1.77
CA LYS A 56 -5.94 7.79 2.20
C LYS A 56 -5.82 9.00 1.27
N ASP A 57 -4.59 9.34 0.87
CA ASP A 57 -4.36 10.46 -0.05
C ASP A 57 -4.91 10.15 -1.46
N PHE A 58 -4.83 8.90 -1.93
CA PHE A 58 -5.47 8.49 -3.19
C PHE A 58 -7.00 8.57 -3.13
N HIS A 59 -7.64 8.14 -2.04
CA HIS A 59 -9.09 8.28 -1.88
C HIS A 59 -9.56 9.74 -1.96
N ARG A 60 -8.87 10.63 -1.22
CA ARG A 60 -9.14 12.08 -1.29
C ARG A 60 -8.97 12.64 -2.69
N ALA A 61 -8.03 12.09 -3.46
CA ALA A 61 -7.78 12.51 -4.82
C ALA A 61 -8.90 12.03 -5.78
N MET A 62 -9.44 10.82 -5.58
CA MET A 62 -10.58 10.30 -6.35
C MET A 62 -11.88 11.10 -6.12
N GLU A 63 -12.09 11.60 -4.91
CA GLU A 63 -13.29 12.38 -4.55
C GLU A 63 -13.23 13.82 -5.09
N ARG A 64 -12.03 14.43 -5.10
CA ARG A 64 -11.84 15.82 -5.53
C ARG A 64 -11.75 15.97 -7.05
N GLU A 65 -11.14 15.02 -7.75
CA GLU A 65 -10.96 15.08 -9.19
C GLU A 65 -12.00 14.20 -9.88
N ALA A 66 -12.90 14.82 -10.67
CA ALA A 66 -13.83 14.13 -11.55
C ALA A 66 -13.05 13.43 -12.69
N ARG A 67 -12.46 12.28 -12.37
CA ARG A 67 -11.76 11.38 -13.29
C ARG A 67 -12.75 10.51 -14.06
N THR A 68 -12.34 10.08 -15.26
CA THR A 68 -13.03 9.02 -16.02
C THR A 68 -13.08 7.71 -15.22
N ASP A 69 -14.12 6.89 -15.41
CA ASP A 69 -14.28 5.64 -14.66
C ASP A 69 -13.10 4.69 -14.82
N ARG A 70 -12.45 4.69 -16.00
CA ARG A 70 -11.20 3.96 -16.25
C ARG A 70 -10.07 4.38 -15.32
N SER A 71 -9.92 5.68 -15.07
CA SER A 71 -8.87 6.20 -14.19
C SER A 71 -9.15 5.87 -12.73
N LYS A 72 -10.43 5.94 -12.32
CA LYS A 72 -10.84 5.53 -10.97
C LYS A 72 -10.59 4.04 -10.74
N GLN A 73 -10.87 3.20 -11.73
CA GLN A 73 -10.61 1.77 -11.62
C GLN A 73 -9.12 1.49 -11.42
N MET A 74 -8.26 2.11 -12.23
CA MET A 74 -6.82 1.93 -12.10
C MET A 74 -6.29 2.40 -10.73
N ILE A 75 -6.78 3.53 -10.20
CA ILE A 75 -6.40 3.98 -8.84
C ILE A 75 -6.85 2.97 -7.79
N ARG A 76 -8.05 2.39 -7.92
CA ARG A 76 -8.54 1.32 -7.01
C ARG A 76 -7.66 0.08 -7.06
N ASP A 77 -7.28 -0.37 -8.26
CA ASP A 77 -6.40 -1.52 -8.44
C ASP A 77 -5.03 -1.28 -7.76
N LYS A 78 -4.48 -0.06 -7.88
CA LYS A 78 -3.23 0.32 -7.18
C LYS A 78 -3.41 0.39 -5.66
N CYS A 79 -4.52 0.92 -5.16
CA CYS A 79 -4.84 0.90 -3.73
C CYS A 79 -4.91 -0.53 -3.18
N ALA A 80 -5.49 -1.47 -3.94
CA ALA A 80 -5.52 -2.88 -3.57
C ALA A 80 -4.09 -3.45 -3.46
N MET A 81 -3.25 -3.22 -4.48
CA MET A 81 -1.85 -3.67 -4.46
C MET A 81 -1.05 -3.12 -3.25
N TYR A 82 -1.24 -1.84 -2.89
CA TYR A 82 -0.59 -1.25 -1.71
C TYR A 82 -1.14 -1.79 -0.38
N SER A 83 -2.44 -2.08 -0.32
CA SER A 83 -3.07 -2.70 0.85
C SER A 83 -2.58 -4.14 1.06
N ASP A 84 -2.43 -4.91 -0.01
CA ASP A 84 -1.91 -6.28 0.06
C ASP A 84 -0.47 -6.30 0.59
N ARG A 85 0.37 -5.36 0.14
CA ARG A 85 1.72 -5.18 0.69
C ARG A 85 1.70 -4.79 2.16
N ALA A 86 0.83 -3.86 2.56
CA ALA A 86 0.66 -3.47 3.95
C ALA A 86 0.24 -4.65 4.84
N ALA A 87 -0.67 -5.50 4.37
CA ALA A 87 -1.10 -6.71 5.07
C ALA A 87 0.05 -7.71 5.25
N LEU A 88 0.88 -7.91 4.22
CA LEU A 88 2.08 -8.76 4.32
C LEU A 88 3.09 -8.22 5.35
N ILE A 89 3.28 -6.91 5.40
CA ILE A 89 4.15 -6.26 6.38
C ILE A 89 3.60 -6.44 7.80
N GLU A 90 2.29 -6.28 7.97
CA GLU A 90 1.64 -6.54 9.26
C GLU A 90 1.78 -8.01 9.66
N GLU A 91 1.53 -8.96 8.77
CA GLU A 91 1.71 -10.39 9.06
C GLU A 91 3.16 -10.70 9.45
N TYR A 92 4.15 -10.07 8.80
CA TYR A 92 5.55 -10.20 9.19
C TYR A 92 5.84 -9.63 10.58
N LEU A 93 5.28 -8.46 10.91
CA LEU A 93 5.42 -7.84 12.23
C LEU A 93 4.71 -8.68 13.32
N TYR A 94 3.51 -9.18 13.05
CA TYR A 94 2.73 -9.99 13.99
C TYR A 94 3.28 -11.41 14.16
N GLY A 95 3.75 -12.05 13.09
CA GLY A 95 4.40 -13.36 13.15
C GLY A 95 5.74 -13.35 13.91
N ASN A 96 6.38 -12.18 14.03
CA ASN A 96 7.51 -11.97 14.93
C ASN A 96 7.09 -11.50 16.35
N SER A 97 5.84 -11.06 16.54
CA SER A 97 5.34 -10.50 17.81
C SER A 97 4.96 -11.54 18.87
N ASP A 98 5.06 -12.84 18.56
CA ASP A 98 5.07 -13.91 19.58
C ASP A 98 6.25 -13.75 20.58
N LYS A 99 7.14 -12.77 20.38
CA LYS A 99 8.20 -12.40 21.33
C LYS A 99 8.16 -10.99 21.93
N GLU A 100 7.33 -10.06 21.47
CA GLU A 100 7.26 -8.75 22.17
C GLU A 100 6.02 -7.93 21.80
N GLY A 101 5.05 -7.93 22.72
CA GLY A 101 4.39 -6.73 23.23
C GLY A 101 3.61 -5.84 22.27
N LEU A 102 2.29 -6.00 22.30
CA LEU A 102 1.21 -5.00 22.10
C LEU A 102 1.58 -3.66 21.43
N ILE A 103 0.99 -3.43 20.26
CA ILE A 103 0.51 -2.09 19.90
C ILE A 103 -0.98 -2.20 19.64
N ASP A 104 -1.76 -1.91 20.68
CA ASP A 104 -3.18 -1.58 20.56
C ASP A 104 -3.35 -0.18 19.97
N SER A 105 -4.27 -0.05 19.03
CA SER A 105 -5.23 1.05 18.93
C SER A 105 -6.20 0.68 17.80
N ASP A 106 -7.28 0.02 18.22
CA ASP A 106 -8.60 -0.01 17.61
C ASP A 106 -8.68 0.14 16.08
N ASP A 107 -8.60 -0.98 15.37
CA ASP A 107 -9.41 -1.22 14.17
C ASP A 107 -9.72 -2.72 14.18
N GLU A 108 -10.95 -3.09 14.57
CA GLU A 108 -11.45 -4.48 14.54
C GLU A 108 -11.21 -5.06 13.14
N ARG A 109 -10.13 -5.83 12.96
CA ARG A 109 -9.94 -6.57 11.73
C ARG A 109 -10.44 -8.00 11.94
N PRO A 110 -11.62 -8.37 11.40
CA PRO A 110 -12.05 -9.76 11.44
C PRO A 110 -11.01 -10.62 10.72
N ARG A 111 -10.64 -11.71 11.41
CA ARG A 111 -9.63 -12.68 11.00
C ARG A 111 -9.85 -13.14 9.55
N ARG A 112 -8.73 -13.13 8.81
CA ARG A 112 -8.41 -14.03 7.69
C ARG A 112 -9.52 -14.20 6.66
N ARG A 113 -9.48 -13.39 5.60
CA ARG A 113 -9.92 -13.84 4.28
C ARG A 113 -8.72 -13.81 3.34
N PHE A 114 -8.13 -14.98 3.22
CA PHE A 114 -7.50 -15.45 2.00
C PHE A 114 -8.42 -15.05 0.82
N TRP A 115 -8.14 -13.94 0.15
CA TRP A 115 -8.74 -13.69 -1.17
C TRP A 115 -7.94 -14.51 -2.19
N LEU A 116 -8.11 -15.84 -2.08
CA LEU A 116 -8.09 -16.73 -3.23
C LEU A 116 -9.38 -16.52 -4.01
N CYS A 117 -9.26 -16.70 -5.32
CA CYS A 117 -10.23 -16.50 -6.40
C CYS A 117 -10.42 -15.02 -6.79
N CYS A 118 -9.89 -14.53 -7.92
CA CYS A 118 -9.77 -15.17 -9.24
C CYS A 118 -11.10 -15.82 -9.66
N CYS A 119 -12.01 -14.99 -10.16
CA CYS A 119 -12.94 -15.29 -11.25
C CYS A 119 -13.28 -13.96 -11.94
#